data_AF-A0A168RB33-F1
#
_entry.id   AF-A0A168RB33-F1
#
_cell.length_a   1.000
_cell.length_b   1.000
_cell.length_c   1.000
_cell.angle_alpha   90.00
_cell.angle_beta   90.00
_cell.angle_gamma   90.00
#
_symmetry.space_group_name_H-M   'P 1'
#
loop_
_entity.id
_entity.type
_entity.pdbx_description
1 polymer ?
#
loop_
_entity_poly.entity_id
_entity_poly.type
_entity_poly.pdbx_seq_one_letter_code
_entity_poly.pdbx_strand_id
1 'polypeptide(L)'
;MSLKKVKENNPLFGKTHNKSTVELMKQKALGRVHSEETKLKMSAVRGNPVYIYEKCSSEGFELIGSFVSARKAGKFLDISGSTVIRYKNSGEIFKDRYKFSSKLT
;
A
#
# COMPACT_ATOMS: atom_id res chain seq x y z
N MET A 1 17.96 15.03 -3.95
CA MET A 1 17.34 15.80 -5.07
C MET A 1 17.35 14.93 -6.32
N SER A 2 16.26 14.90 -7.11
CA SER A 2 16.23 14.12 -8.36
C SER A 2 17.26 14.66 -9.36
N LEU A 3 18.02 13.78 -10.02
CA LEU A 3 19.04 14.13 -11.02
C LEU A 3 18.51 15.05 -12.13
N LYS A 4 17.22 14.94 -12.48
CA LYS A 4 16.55 15.77 -13.50
C LYS A 4 16.44 17.26 -13.11
N LYS A 5 16.53 17.58 -11.82
CA LYS A 5 16.46 18.97 -11.33
C LYS A 5 17.83 19.67 -11.32
N VAL A 6 18.92 18.92 -11.48
CA VAL A 6 20.31 19.42 -11.38
C VAL A 6 20.94 19.61 -12.78
N LYS A 7 20.23 19.21 -13.85
CA LYS A 7 20.72 19.40 -15.22
C LYS A 7 20.57 20.87 -15.65
N GLU A 8 21.64 21.45 -16.18
CA GLU A 8 21.68 22.85 -16.66
C GLU A 8 20.62 23.16 -17.74
N ASN A 9 20.26 22.18 -18.57
CA ASN A 9 19.21 22.33 -19.58
C ASN A 9 17.78 22.43 -18.98
N ASN A 10 17.61 22.42 -17.67
CA ASN A 10 16.33 22.60 -17.01
C ASN A 10 16.03 24.10 -16.85
N PRO A 11 14.89 24.64 -17.35
CA PRO A 11 14.53 26.06 -17.20
C PRO A 11 14.42 26.56 -15.75
N LEU A 12 14.35 25.64 -14.78
CA LEU A 12 14.29 25.90 -13.35
C LEU A 12 15.63 25.69 -12.63
N PHE A 13 16.69 25.33 -13.35
CA PHE A 13 18.03 25.18 -12.78
C PHE A 13 18.50 26.47 -12.10
N GLY A 14 19.08 26.35 -10.91
CA GLY A 14 19.55 27.49 -10.10
C GLY A 14 18.44 28.37 -9.48
N LYS A 15 17.16 28.17 -9.82
CA LYS A 15 16.06 28.99 -9.29
C LYS A 15 15.60 28.46 -7.93
N THR A 16 15.54 29.35 -6.95
CA THR A 16 15.03 29.06 -5.60
C THR A 16 14.03 30.13 -5.18
N HIS A 17 13.08 29.76 -4.32
CA HIS A 17 12.13 30.71 -3.76
C HIS A 17 12.73 31.43 -2.55
N ASN A 18 12.34 32.69 -2.35
CA ASN A 18 12.66 33.44 -1.15
C ASN A 18 12.00 32.80 0.08
N LYS A 19 12.63 32.97 1.26
CA LYS A 19 12.17 32.36 2.53
C LYS A 19 10.70 32.70 2.85
N SER A 20 10.32 33.98 2.70
CA SER A 20 8.95 34.45 2.92
C SER A 20 7.93 33.76 2.00
N THR A 21 8.27 33.53 0.73
CA THR A 21 7.42 32.80 -0.21
C THR A 21 7.27 31.34 0.19
N VAL A 22 8.35 30.70 0.65
CA VAL A 22 8.31 29.31 1.16
C VAL A 22 7.39 29.20 2.38
N GLU A 23 7.46 30.17 3.29
CA GLU A 23 6.62 30.21 4.49
C GLU A 23 5.14 30.36 4.13
N LEU A 24 4.78 31.25 3.21
CA LEU A 24 3.40 31.40 2.71
C LEU A 24 2.88 30.11 2.07
N MET A 25 3.71 29.41 1.29
CA MET A 25 3.33 28.12 0.69
C MET A 25 3.09 27.05 1.75
N LYS A 26 3.92 26.99 2.80
CA LYS A 26 3.73 26.08 3.94
C LYS A 26 2.43 26.38 4.66
N GLN A 27 2.15 27.65 4.97
CA GLN A 27 0.91 28.06 5.63
C GLN A 27 -0.32 27.63 4.84
N LYS A 28 -0.33 27.83 3.51
CA LYS A 28 -1.43 27.38 2.63
C LYS A 28 -1.55 25.85 2.52
N ALA A 29 -0.47 25.12 2.77
CA ALA A 29 -0.49 23.66 2.73
C ALA A 29 -0.99 23.02 4.04
N LEU A 30 -0.96 23.77 5.16
CA LEU A 30 -1.50 23.30 6.43
C LEU A 30 -3.00 23.01 6.29
N GLY A 31 -3.43 21.89 6.88
CA GLY A 31 -4.83 21.48 6.86
C GLY A 31 -5.34 20.90 5.54
N ARG A 32 -4.50 20.74 4.50
CA ARG A 32 -4.90 19.95 3.32
C ARG A 32 -5.15 18.51 3.71
N VAL A 33 -6.37 18.04 3.45
CA VAL A 33 -6.77 16.64 3.64
C VAL A 33 -7.25 16.09 2.30
N HIS A 34 -6.86 14.86 1.99
CA HIS A 34 -7.36 14.15 0.81
C HIS A 34 -8.81 13.70 1.01
N SER A 35 -9.61 13.73 -0.06
CA SER A 35 -10.92 13.08 -0.05
C SER A 35 -10.77 11.56 0.15
N GLU A 36 -11.82 10.92 0.67
CA GLU A 36 -11.84 9.46 0.87
C GLU A 36 -11.59 8.71 -0.45
N GLU A 37 -12.20 9.18 -1.55
CA GLU A 37 -11.96 8.62 -2.88
C GLU A 37 -10.47 8.68 -3.29
N THR A 38 -9.79 9.80 -3.03
CA THR A 38 -8.37 9.96 -3.33
C THR A 38 -7.52 9.04 -2.47
N LYS A 39 -7.85 8.89 -1.17
CA LYS A 39 -7.17 7.96 -0.26
C LYS A 39 -7.30 6.51 -0.73
N LEU A 40 -8.48 6.12 -1.23
CA LEU A 40 -8.73 4.80 -1.78
C LEU A 40 -7.90 4.54 -3.03
N LYS A 41 -7.86 5.48 -3.98
CA LYS A 41 -7.02 5.39 -5.19
C LYS A 41 -5.54 5.26 -4.84
N MET A 42 -5.06 6.09 -3.90
CA MET A 42 -3.68 5.99 -3.41
C MET A 42 -3.38 4.62 -2.79
N SER A 43 -4.32 4.09 -1.99
CA SER A 43 -4.18 2.77 -1.36
C SER A 43 -4.21 1.62 -2.37
N ALA A 44 -4.98 1.74 -3.45
CA ALA A 44 -5.00 0.73 -4.52
C ALA A 44 -3.66 0.66 -5.27
N VAL A 45 -3.05 1.82 -5.54
CA VAL A 45 -1.78 1.90 -6.29
C VAL A 45 -0.56 1.54 -5.44
N ARG A 46 -0.53 2.01 -4.19
CA ARG A 46 0.64 1.85 -3.29
C ARG A 46 0.47 0.76 -2.24
N GLY A 47 -0.72 0.18 -2.14
CA GLY A 47 -1.00 -0.87 -1.18
C GLY A 47 -0.20 -2.14 -1.49
N ASN A 48 0.00 -2.95 -0.45
CA ASN A 48 0.56 -4.28 -0.59
C ASN A 48 -0.60 -5.28 -0.50
N PRO A 49 -1.18 -5.70 -1.64
CA PRO A 49 -2.35 -6.54 -1.62
C PRO A 49 -2.05 -7.89 -0.98
N VAL A 50 -3.08 -8.47 -0.38
CA VAL A 50 -3.07 -9.82 0.17
C VAL A 50 -4.30 -10.56 -0.33
N TYR A 51 -4.04 -11.74 -0.89
CA TYR A 51 -5.04 -12.69 -1.36
C TYR A 51 -5.15 -13.80 -0.33
N ILE A 52 -6.37 -14.16 0.04
CA ILE A 52 -6.67 -15.24 0.98
C ILE A 52 -7.30 -16.38 0.21
N TYR A 53 -6.74 -17.57 0.37
CA TYR A 53 -7.26 -18.79 -0.18
C TYR A 53 -7.66 -19.76 0.91
N GLU A 54 -8.74 -20.49 0.69
CA GLU A 54 -9.23 -21.54 1.57
C GLU A 54 -9.07 -22.90 0.93
N LYS A 55 -8.70 -23.89 1.73
CA LYS A 55 -8.54 -25.28 1.30
C LYS A 55 -9.92 -25.89 0.99
N CYS A 56 -10.10 -26.37 -0.24
CA CYS A 56 -11.25 -27.18 -0.64
C CYS A 56 -10.94 -28.67 -0.50
N SER A 57 -11.98 -29.46 -0.21
CA SER A 57 -11.89 -30.89 0.14
C SER A 57 -11.32 -31.79 -0.96
N SER A 58 -11.24 -31.31 -2.21
CA SER A 58 -10.86 -32.10 -3.41
C SER A 58 -9.58 -31.59 -4.10
N GLU A 59 -8.54 -31.27 -3.34
CA GLU A 59 -7.15 -31.00 -3.80
C GLU A 59 -6.82 -29.55 -4.23
N GLY A 60 -7.63 -28.57 -3.83
CA GLY A 60 -7.47 -27.18 -4.27
C GLY A 60 -7.45 -26.13 -3.16
N PHE A 61 -7.03 -24.92 -3.54
CA PHE A 61 -7.19 -23.69 -2.79
C PHE A 61 -8.05 -22.73 -3.59
N GLU A 62 -9.16 -22.26 -3.02
CA GLU A 62 -10.06 -21.31 -3.66
C GLU A 62 -9.88 -19.91 -3.09
N LEU A 63 -9.87 -18.90 -3.96
CA LEU A 63 -9.74 -17.51 -3.56
C LEU A 63 -11.03 -17.05 -2.87
N ILE A 64 -10.95 -16.76 -1.57
CA ILE A 64 -12.09 -16.28 -0.78
C ILE A 64 -12.10 -14.76 -0.61
N GLY A 65 -10.97 -14.09 -0.85
CA GLY A 65 -10.91 -12.63 -0.70
C GLY A 65 -9.62 -11.97 -1.17
N SER A 66 -9.77 -10.74 -1.64
CA SER A 66 -8.68 -9.84 -2.04
C SER A 66 -8.74 -8.55 -1.22
N PHE A 67 -7.61 -8.18 -0.62
CA PHE A 67 -7.52 -7.04 0.27
C PHE A 67 -6.35 -6.15 -0.08
N VAL A 68 -6.54 -4.83 -0.01
CA VAL A 68 -5.47 -3.84 -0.28
C VAL A 68 -4.32 -3.87 0.76
N SER A 69 -4.51 -4.56 1.89
CA SER A 69 -3.47 -4.72 2.91
C SER A 69 -3.70 -5.92 3.84
N ALA A 70 -2.62 -6.38 4.45
CA ALA A 70 -2.65 -7.45 5.46
C ALA A 70 -3.52 -7.12 6.69
N ARG A 71 -3.64 -5.84 7.06
CA ARG A 71 -4.51 -5.43 8.18
C ARG A 71 -5.98 -5.65 7.84
N LYS A 72 -6.41 -5.33 6.60
CA LYS A 72 -7.79 -5.58 6.17
C LYS A 72 -8.05 -7.08 6.02
N ALA A 73 -7.09 -7.84 5.47
CA ALA A 73 -7.16 -9.29 5.40
C ALA A 73 -7.28 -9.93 6.81
N GLY A 74 -6.49 -9.47 7.78
CA GLY A 74 -6.56 -9.96 9.15
C GLY A 74 -7.91 -9.73 9.79
N LYS A 75 -8.49 -8.54 9.61
CA LYS A 75 -9.85 -8.23 10.10
C LYS A 75 -10.92 -9.16 9.52
N PHE A 76 -10.78 -9.59 8.27
CA PHE A 76 -11.73 -10.51 7.64
C PHE A 76 -11.73 -11.91 8.30
N LEU A 77 -10.56 -12.39 8.73
CA LEU A 77 -10.41 -13.68 9.42
C LEU A 77 -10.36 -13.55 10.95
N ASP A 78 -10.62 -12.36 11.49
CA ASP A 78 -10.46 -12.01 12.91
C ASP A 78 -9.10 -12.40 13.51
N ILE A 79 -8.03 -12.10 12.78
CA ILE A 79 -6.64 -12.32 13.20
C ILE A 79 -5.80 -11.06 13.05
N SER A 80 -4.65 -11.05 13.72
CA SER A 80 -3.69 -9.95 13.59
C SER A 80 -3.11 -9.87 12.16
N GLY A 81 -2.91 -8.65 11.67
CA GLY A 81 -2.27 -8.43 10.37
C GLY A 81 -0.82 -8.93 10.32
N SER A 82 -0.11 -9.00 11.47
CA SER A 82 1.23 -9.59 11.55
C SER A 82 1.20 -11.09 11.32
N THR A 83 0.18 -11.81 11.82
CA THR A 83 -0.04 -13.23 11.49
C THR A 83 -0.17 -13.42 9.98
N VAL A 84 -1.00 -12.61 9.33
CA VAL A 84 -1.17 -12.67 7.86
C VAL A 84 0.17 -12.45 7.15
N ILE A 85 0.95 -11.45 7.56
CA ILE A 85 2.27 -11.17 6.96
C ILE A 85 3.23 -12.36 7.16
N ARG A 86 3.27 -12.94 8.37
CA ARG A 86 4.13 -14.07 8.70
C ARG A 86 3.88 -15.26 7.79
N TYR A 87 2.63 -15.71 7.69
CA TYR A 87 2.26 -16.87 6.86
C TYR A 87 2.35 -16.58 5.36
N LYS A 88 2.05 -15.35 4.94
CA LYS A 88 2.26 -14.93 3.54
C LYS A 88 3.74 -15.00 3.14
N ASN A 89 4.63 -14.58 4.04
CA ASN A 89 6.07 -14.57 3.76
C ASN A 89 6.70 -15.96 3.88
N SER A 90 6.23 -16.80 4.82
CA SER A 90 6.73 -18.17 4.95
C SER A 90 6.16 -19.11 3.87
N GLY A 91 4.98 -18.81 3.33
CA GLY A 91 4.26 -19.68 2.39
C GLY A 91 3.57 -20.86 3.08
N GLU A 92 3.66 -20.96 4.40
CA GLU A 92 3.00 -21.98 5.20
C GLU A 92 1.47 -21.79 5.23
N ILE A 93 0.76 -22.90 5.44
CA ILE A 93 -0.69 -22.89 5.58
C ILE A 93 -1.03 -22.53 7.03
N PHE A 94 -1.89 -21.54 7.20
CA PHE A 94 -2.41 -21.16 8.50
C PHE A 94 -3.58 -22.07 8.90
N LYS A 95 -3.46 -22.72 10.07
CA LYS A 95 -4.48 -23.64 10.64
C LYS A 95 -4.91 -24.75 9.67
N ASP A 96 -3.99 -25.22 8.82
CA ASP A 96 -4.24 -26.23 7.77
C ASP A 96 -5.41 -25.91 6.83
N ARG A 97 -5.83 -24.64 6.77
CA ARG A 97 -7.05 -24.19 6.09
C ARG A 97 -6.80 -23.00 5.18
N TYR A 98 -6.01 -22.02 5.61
CA TYR A 98 -5.85 -20.76 4.88
C TYR A 98 -4.45 -20.57 4.33
N LYS A 99 -4.36 -20.14 3.08
CA LYS A 99 -3.10 -19.75 2.43
C LYS A 99 -3.15 -18.26 2.06
N PHE A 100 -2.05 -17.55 2.29
CA PHE A 100 -1.94 -16.13 1.97
C PHE A 100 -0.95 -15.92 0.83
N SER A 101 -1.28 -15.04 -0.12
CA SER A 101 -0.40 -14.70 -1.24
C SER A 101 -0.32 -13.18 -1.46
N SER A 102 0.79 -12.72 -2.02
CA SER A 102 0.95 -11.35 -2.53
C SER A 102 0.57 -11.19 -3.99
N LYS A 103 0.37 -12.30 -4.70
CA LYS A 103 0.00 -12.33 -6.11
C LYS A 103 -1.28 -13.14 -6.28
N LEU A 104 -2.09 -12.77 -7.25
CA LEU A 104 -3.18 -13.61 -7.72
C LEU A 104 -2.55 -14.85 -8.35
N THR A 105 -2.61 -15.96 -7.64
CA THR A 105 -2.26 -17.33 -8.09
C THR A 105 -3.52 -18.15 -8.21
#